data_AF-A0AB35HES8-F1
#
_entry.id   AF-A0AB35HES8-F1
#
_cell.length_a   1.000
_cell.length_b   1.000
_cell.length_c   1.000
_cell.angle_alpha   90.00
_cell.angle_beta   90.00
_cell.angle_gamma   90.00
#
_symmetry.space_group_name_H-M   'P 1'
#
loop_
_entity.id
_entity.type
_entity.pdbx_description
1 polymer ?
#
loop_
_entity_poly.entity_id
_entity_poly.type
_entity_poly.pdbx_seq_one_letter_code
_entity_poly.pdbx_strand_id
1 'polypeptide(L)'
;MARIITVKEQVEREVPAVPTEDFLGRMKRKASSSSSRAEYSGLHYNDGWRRNSDDQLLLESVTRLGAMSMRQAHRYIYPTCSWRTVRKRINYMVQAGLLARMDSVLWAGVIIYPTPAGRRAGIPDEHSPLRSMEPPAESSMMHRLLAAEYALTYIAAGATIITEREARAFENGDAILNTEARDHFLYNLGVVRGGNGERGVNPSADVVGNKQVDRWLTLPLKDGHTNVRIPDFLVVTKRGELRAVEVEPTPKAPSRARSILTGYREHCLQHNPVPRGADYTLKTAGAHYGQFQSVQWIVSDAVDTQMRGHSSGFNPITGKPDKGLVREVWDASSSTHLFFQNESSWSLDNPNWPVSVLPLDVSADAGLEYAVAQRNLPATYRTSMVSWRVWRELWQKDMAGEEDPVPFTQWIRFPGVLAECRKHSA
;
A
#
# COMPACT_ATOMS: atom_id res chain seq x y z
N MET A 1 -10.95 19.86 6.17
CA MET A 1 -11.41 20.67 7.33
C MET A 1 -11.04 19.91 8.60
N ALA A 2 -10.25 20.51 9.49
CA ALA A 2 -9.91 19.87 10.76
C ALA A 2 -11.16 19.81 11.65
N ARG A 3 -11.52 18.61 12.12
CA ARG A 3 -12.65 18.38 13.02
C ARG A 3 -12.33 19.03 14.37
N ILE A 4 -13.19 19.96 14.82
CA ILE A 4 -13.15 20.49 16.18
C ILE A 4 -13.59 19.35 17.10
N ILE A 5 -12.65 18.84 17.90
CA ILE A 5 -12.89 17.79 18.88
C ILE A 5 -13.37 18.48 20.17
N THR A 6 -14.45 17.97 20.75
CA THR A 6 -14.99 18.52 22.00
C THR A 6 -14.12 18.13 23.20
N VAL A 7 -14.09 18.97 24.25
CA VAL A 7 -13.34 18.70 25.49
C VAL A 7 -13.72 17.33 26.08
N LYS A 8 -14.97 16.89 25.92
CA LYS A 8 -15.43 15.56 26.34
C LYS A 8 -14.77 14.41 25.56
N GLU A 9 -14.62 14.54 24.24
CA GLU A 9 -13.90 13.57 23.41
C GLU A 9 -12.40 13.55 23.73
N GLN A 10 -11.81 14.69 24.10
CA GLN A 10 -10.43 14.75 24.61
C GLN A 10 -10.27 14.01 25.94
N VAL A 11 -11.20 14.21 26.88
CA VAL A 11 -11.19 13.54 28.19
C VAL A 11 -11.43 12.03 28.03
N GLU A 12 -12.37 11.60 27.18
CA GLU A 12 -12.57 10.17 26.88
C GLU A 12 -11.37 9.51 26.19
N ARG A 13 -10.54 10.29 25.47
CA ARG A 13 -9.28 9.84 24.88
C ARG A 13 -8.14 9.70 25.89
N GLU A 14 -8.14 10.50 26.96
CA GLU A 14 -7.09 10.50 27.98
C GLU A 14 -7.39 9.61 29.20
N VAL A 15 -8.63 9.22 29.45
CA VAL A 15 -8.98 8.41 30.63
C VAL A 15 -8.37 6.99 30.52
N PRO A 16 -7.41 6.63 31.39
CA PRO A 16 -6.92 5.26 31.44
C PRO A 16 -8.02 4.41 32.07
N ALA A 17 -8.61 3.48 31.32
CA ALA A 17 -9.44 2.43 31.92
C ALA A 17 -8.59 1.72 32.99
N VAL A 18 -8.95 1.79 34.26
CA VAL A 18 -8.27 1.08 35.34
C VAL A 18 -8.85 -0.33 35.42
N PRO A 19 -8.12 -1.40 35.02
CA PRO A 19 -8.62 -2.76 35.15
C PRO A 19 -8.42 -3.25 36.59
N THR A 20 -9.44 -3.87 37.19
CA THR A 20 -9.32 -4.67 38.42
C THR A 20 -8.77 -6.07 38.08
N GLU A 21 -8.05 -6.75 38.97
CA GLU A 21 -7.40 -8.05 38.66
C GLU A 21 -8.36 -9.16 38.17
N ASP A 22 -9.64 -9.11 38.57
CA ASP A 22 -10.72 -10.00 38.12
C ASP A 22 -11.10 -9.82 36.62
N PHE A 23 -10.62 -8.74 36.00
CA PHE A 23 -10.85 -8.39 34.59
C PHE A 23 -10.18 -9.36 33.61
N LEU A 24 -8.91 -9.70 33.83
CA LEU A 24 -8.11 -10.51 32.90
C LEU A 24 -8.62 -11.95 32.80
N GLY A 25 -9.13 -12.49 33.93
CA GLY A 25 -9.71 -13.82 34.00
C GLY A 25 -11.08 -13.94 33.33
N ARG A 26 -11.87 -12.85 33.28
CA ARG A 26 -13.17 -12.81 32.59
C ARG A 26 -13.00 -12.64 31.07
N MET A 27 -12.03 -11.85 30.62
CA MET A 27 -11.73 -11.69 29.18
C MET A 27 -11.27 -13.00 28.53
N LYS A 28 -10.33 -13.73 29.15
CA LYS A 28 -9.88 -15.03 28.63
C LYS A 28 -11.02 -16.05 28.52
N ARG A 29 -11.96 -16.05 29.48
CA ARG A 29 -13.15 -16.94 29.46
C ARG A 29 -14.18 -16.56 28.40
N LYS A 30 -14.32 -15.27 28.08
CA LYS A 30 -15.17 -14.80 26.96
C LYS A 30 -14.56 -15.17 25.61
N ALA A 31 -13.24 -15.09 25.45
CA ALA A 31 -12.54 -15.52 24.24
C ALA A 31 -12.66 -17.04 23.98
N SER A 32 -12.83 -17.86 25.02
CA SER A 32 -13.11 -19.29 24.89
C SER A 32 -14.59 -19.64 24.65
N SER A 33 -15.50 -18.67 24.74
CA SER A 33 -16.93 -18.84 24.43
C SER A 33 -17.22 -18.39 22.99
N SER A 34 -18.19 -19.04 22.33
CA SER A 34 -18.55 -18.93 20.90
C SER A 34 -18.13 -17.63 20.17
N SER A 35 -17.56 -17.76 18.97
CA SER A 35 -17.02 -16.65 18.15
C SER A 35 -17.98 -15.45 17.93
N SER A 36 -19.30 -15.67 18.06
CA SER A 36 -20.32 -14.62 18.01
C SER A 36 -20.31 -13.66 19.21
N ARG A 37 -19.86 -14.09 20.40
CA ARG A 37 -19.74 -13.19 21.57
C ARG A 37 -18.51 -12.29 21.51
N ALA A 38 -17.45 -12.76 20.86
CA ALA A 38 -16.20 -12.02 20.77
C ALA A 38 -16.34 -10.71 19.98
N GLU A 39 -17.16 -10.67 18.92
CA GLU A 39 -17.33 -9.47 18.06
C GLU A 39 -17.95 -8.27 18.79
N TYR A 40 -18.80 -8.53 19.79
CA TYR A 40 -19.43 -7.50 20.64
C TYR A 40 -18.54 -7.04 21.82
N SER A 41 -17.33 -7.60 21.97
CA SER A 41 -16.47 -7.31 23.12
C SER A 41 -16.08 -5.84 23.19
N GLY A 42 -16.27 -5.24 24.37
CA GLY A 42 -15.96 -3.84 24.64
C GLY A 42 -17.06 -2.88 24.19
N LEU A 43 -18.25 -3.35 23.81
CA LEU A 43 -19.40 -2.47 23.57
C LEU A 43 -20.21 -2.21 24.84
N HIS A 44 -20.10 -3.07 25.85
CA HIS A 44 -20.93 -3.00 27.05
C HIS A 44 -20.11 -2.61 28.29
N TYR A 45 -20.75 -1.92 29.23
CA TYR A 45 -20.12 -1.45 30.48
C TYR A 45 -19.40 -2.56 31.26
N ASN A 46 -19.96 -3.78 31.28
CA ASN A 46 -19.43 -4.93 32.01
C ASN A 46 -18.33 -5.70 31.27
N ASP A 47 -17.86 -5.23 30.12
CA ASP A 47 -16.72 -5.82 29.41
C ASP A 47 -15.38 -5.41 30.03
N GLY A 48 -15.40 -4.44 30.97
CA GLY A 48 -14.24 -3.93 31.74
C GLY A 48 -13.29 -3.04 30.95
N TRP A 49 -13.57 -2.84 29.67
CA TRP A 49 -13.04 -1.78 28.82
C TRP A 49 -14.11 -1.42 27.80
N ARG A 50 -14.09 -0.20 27.28
CA ARG A 50 -15.05 0.25 26.27
C ARG A 50 -14.32 0.64 24.99
N ARG A 51 -14.69 0.01 23.88
CA ARG A 51 -14.26 0.37 22.54
C ARG A 51 -14.74 1.77 22.20
N ASN A 52 -13.84 2.59 21.69
CA ASN A 52 -14.15 3.93 21.19
C ASN A 52 -14.06 3.94 19.65
N SER A 53 -14.24 5.13 19.05
CA SER A 53 -14.13 5.31 17.60
C SER A 53 -12.75 4.91 17.05
N ASP A 54 -11.68 5.17 17.81
CA ASP A 54 -10.32 4.89 17.37
C ASP A 54 -10.06 3.36 17.36
N ASP A 55 -10.62 2.61 18.32
CA ASP A 55 -10.58 1.13 18.28
C ASP A 55 -11.40 0.56 17.13
N GLN A 56 -12.55 1.16 16.81
CA GLN A 56 -13.34 0.75 15.65
C GLN A 56 -12.57 1.01 14.35
N LEU A 57 -11.96 2.18 14.23
CA LEU A 57 -11.11 2.53 13.10
C LEU A 57 -9.91 1.59 12.97
N LEU A 58 -9.31 1.16 14.10
CA LEU A 58 -8.25 0.15 14.09
C LEU A 58 -8.74 -1.18 13.52
N LEU A 59 -9.87 -1.68 14.00
CA LEU A 59 -10.45 -2.96 13.57
C LEU A 59 -10.83 -2.94 12.09
N GLU A 60 -11.41 -1.84 11.62
CA GLU A 60 -11.71 -1.61 10.21
C GLU A 60 -10.41 -1.60 9.39
N SER A 61 -9.46 -0.73 9.76
CA SER A 61 -8.20 -0.54 9.00
C SER A 61 -7.38 -1.82 8.92
N VAL A 62 -7.21 -2.55 10.03
CA VAL A 62 -6.45 -3.80 10.04
C VAL A 62 -7.18 -4.93 9.27
N THR A 63 -8.51 -4.87 9.17
CA THR A 63 -9.29 -5.81 8.34
C THR A 63 -9.11 -5.54 6.86
N ARG A 64 -9.18 -4.26 6.47
CA ARG A 64 -8.99 -3.82 5.09
C ARG A 64 -7.55 -4.03 4.60
N LEU A 65 -6.55 -3.78 5.44
CA LEU A 65 -5.12 -3.90 5.10
C LEU A 65 -4.56 -5.32 5.36
N GLY A 66 -5.24 -6.10 6.20
CA GLY A 66 -4.88 -7.45 6.58
C GLY A 66 -3.86 -7.55 7.73
N ALA A 67 -2.96 -6.58 7.86
CA ALA A 67 -2.03 -6.48 8.99
C ALA A 67 -1.60 -5.03 9.19
N MET A 68 -1.14 -4.72 10.40
CA MET A 68 -0.60 -3.41 10.76
C MET A 68 0.45 -3.58 11.87
N SER A 69 1.52 -2.79 11.86
CA SER A 69 2.42 -2.73 13.01
C SER A 69 1.79 -1.90 14.14
N MET A 70 2.16 -2.16 15.40
CA MET A 70 1.72 -1.29 16.49
C MET A 70 2.20 0.17 16.31
N ARG A 71 3.34 0.39 15.62
CA ARG A 71 3.86 1.74 15.31
C ARG A 71 2.95 2.47 14.33
N GLN A 72 2.49 1.78 13.30
CA GLN A 72 1.49 2.29 12.36
C GLN A 72 0.17 2.62 13.07
N ALA A 73 -0.31 1.72 13.94
CA ALA A 73 -1.51 1.99 14.73
C ALA A 73 -1.34 3.25 15.61
N HIS A 74 -0.20 3.40 16.28
CA HIS A 74 0.09 4.60 17.08
C HIS A 74 0.12 5.87 16.23
N ARG A 75 0.79 5.84 15.07
CA ARG A 75 0.92 7.01 14.19
C ARG A 75 -0.40 7.44 13.56
N TYR A 76 -1.14 6.50 12.99
CA TYR A 76 -2.26 6.82 12.10
C TYR A 76 -3.63 6.71 12.77
N ILE A 77 -3.78 5.83 13.77
CA ILE A 77 -5.06 5.55 14.42
C ILE A 77 -5.15 6.25 15.77
N TYR A 78 -4.05 6.27 16.53
CA TYR A 78 -3.98 6.87 17.86
C TYR A 78 -2.94 7.99 17.99
N PRO A 79 -2.91 8.99 17.08
CA PRO A 79 -1.82 9.98 17.00
C PRO A 79 -1.67 10.81 18.28
N THR A 80 -2.75 10.97 19.06
CA THR A 80 -2.76 11.77 20.30
C THR A 80 -2.52 10.93 21.55
N CYS A 81 -2.49 9.61 21.45
CA CYS A 81 -2.31 8.74 22.61
C CYS A 81 -0.83 8.48 22.89
N SER A 82 -0.49 8.30 24.16
CA SER A 82 0.82 7.76 24.54
C SER A 82 0.98 6.31 24.03
N TRP A 83 2.21 5.91 23.72
CA TRP A 83 2.53 4.53 23.33
C TRP A 83 2.03 3.49 24.36
N ARG A 84 2.11 3.80 25.66
CA ARG A 84 1.61 2.94 26.74
C ARG A 84 0.10 2.75 26.65
N THR A 85 -0.65 3.81 26.37
CA THR A 85 -2.10 3.75 26.18
C THR A 85 -2.46 2.90 24.96
N VAL A 86 -1.81 3.12 23.82
CA VAL A 86 -2.03 2.34 22.59
C VAL A 86 -1.79 0.85 22.85
N ARG A 87 -0.66 0.49 23.46
CA ARG A 87 -0.34 -0.90 23.83
C ARG A 87 -1.40 -1.52 24.72
N LYS A 88 -1.92 -0.78 25.69
CA LYS A 88 -2.97 -1.25 26.60
C LYS A 88 -4.28 -1.52 25.86
N ARG A 89 -4.73 -0.58 25.02
CA ARG A 89 -5.97 -0.73 24.21
C ARG A 89 -5.87 -1.91 23.25
N ILE A 90 -4.77 -2.02 22.52
CA ILE A 90 -4.53 -3.14 21.60
C ILE A 90 -4.50 -4.47 22.37
N ASN A 91 -3.84 -4.54 23.53
CA ASN A 91 -3.82 -5.76 24.34
C ASN A 91 -5.23 -6.17 24.82
N TYR A 92 -6.12 -5.23 25.14
CA TYR A 92 -7.51 -5.56 25.46
C TYR A 92 -8.24 -6.19 24.28
N MET A 93 -8.06 -5.64 23.08
CA MET A 93 -8.59 -6.21 21.83
C MET A 93 -8.04 -7.62 21.55
N VAL A 94 -6.76 -7.84 21.83
CA VAL A 94 -6.11 -9.16 21.68
C VAL A 94 -6.66 -10.16 22.70
N GLN A 95 -6.78 -9.76 23.96
CA GLN A 95 -7.34 -10.60 25.03
C GLN A 95 -8.82 -10.93 24.81
N ALA A 96 -9.56 -10.02 24.19
CA ALA A 96 -10.94 -10.23 23.77
C ALA A 96 -11.08 -11.15 22.54
N GLY A 97 -9.97 -11.54 21.91
CA GLY A 97 -9.96 -12.36 20.70
C GLY A 97 -10.39 -11.62 19.44
N LEU A 98 -10.34 -10.28 19.42
CA LEU A 98 -10.59 -9.47 18.23
C LEU A 98 -9.34 -9.33 17.36
N LEU A 99 -8.17 -9.22 17.98
CA LEU A 99 -6.89 -9.15 17.29
C LEU A 99 -6.02 -10.34 17.67
N ALA A 100 -5.19 -10.78 16.73
CA ALA A 100 -4.06 -11.65 16.98
C ALA A 100 -2.76 -10.87 16.86
N ARG A 101 -1.70 -11.41 17.47
CA ARG A 101 -0.36 -10.81 17.50
C ARG A 101 0.65 -11.71 16.82
N MET A 102 1.63 -11.09 16.19
CA MET A 102 2.81 -11.75 15.62
C MET A 102 4.03 -10.94 16.05
N ASP A 103 4.89 -11.57 16.85
CA ASP A 103 6.09 -10.97 17.43
C ASP A 103 7.38 -11.60 16.84
N SER A 104 7.25 -12.56 15.92
CA SER A 104 8.36 -13.26 15.25
C SER A 104 9.13 -12.38 14.25
N VAL A 105 8.50 -11.33 13.73
CA VAL A 105 9.10 -10.40 12.77
C VAL A 105 9.80 -9.27 13.53
N LEU A 106 11.00 -9.55 14.04
CA LEU A 106 11.71 -8.68 15.00
C LEU A 106 11.85 -7.22 14.56
N TRP A 107 12.08 -6.95 13.28
CA TRP A 107 12.21 -5.58 12.76
C TRP A 107 10.88 -4.80 12.77
N ALA A 108 9.76 -5.49 12.59
CA ALA A 108 8.43 -4.88 12.60
C ALA A 108 7.94 -4.60 14.04
N GLY A 109 8.58 -5.20 15.04
CA GLY A 109 8.05 -5.24 16.40
C GLY A 109 6.77 -6.07 16.45
N VAL A 110 5.79 -5.62 17.25
CA VAL A 110 4.49 -6.30 17.35
C VAL A 110 3.64 -5.97 16.13
N ILE A 111 3.30 -6.99 15.37
CA ILE A 111 2.31 -6.91 14.28
C ILE A 111 0.98 -7.39 14.82
N ILE A 112 -0.08 -6.69 14.43
CA ILE A 112 -1.47 -7.05 14.71
C ILE A 112 -2.20 -7.37 13.41
N TYR A 113 -3.09 -8.34 13.48
CA TYR A 113 -4.00 -8.72 12.40
C TYR A 113 -5.33 -9.19 12.99
N PRO A 114 -6.45 -9.08 12.26
CA PRO A 114 -7.76 -9.37 12.83
C PRO A 114 -8.04 -10.87 12.85
N THR A 115 -8.61 -11.34 13.95
CA THR A 115 -9.22 -12.68 14.01
C THR A 115 -10.54 -12.69 13.23
N PRO A 116 -11.18 -13.85 13.01
CA PRO A 116 -12.52 -13.89 12.43
C PRO A 116 -13.55 -13.01 13.16
N ALA A 117 -13.49 -12.96 14.50
CA ALA A 117 -14.35 -12.09 15.30
C ALA A 117 -13.97 -10.61 15.16
N GLY A 118 -12.68 -10.29 15.08
CA GLY A 118 -12.20 -8.95 14.78
C GLY A 118 -12.67 -8.40 13.45
N ARG A 119 -12.70 -9.25 12.41
CA ARG A 119 -13.17 -8.86 11.08
C ARG A 119 -14.67 -8.55 11.08
N ARG A 120 -15.49 -9.36 11.76
CA ARG A 120 -16.92 -9.08 11.92
C ARG A 120 -17.17 -7.81 12.73
N ALA A 121 -16.36 -7.57 13.75
CA ALA A 121 -16.43 -6.33 14.52
C ALA A 121 -16.00 -5.10 13.70
N GLY A 122 -14.96 -5.23 12.86
CA GLY A 122 -14.41 -4.14 12.06
C GLY A 122 -15.25 -3.78 10.84
N ILE A 123 -15.93 -4.76 10.23
CA ILE A 123 -16.71 -4.60 9.00
C ILE A 123 -18.17 -4.93 9.29
N PRO A 124 -19.07 -3.94 9.43
CA PRO A 124 -20.47 -4.15 9.82
C PRO A 124 -21.29 -4.99 8.83
N ASP A 125 -20.98 -4.92 7.54
CA ASP A 125 -21.66 -5.69 6.50
C ASP A 125 -21.40 -7.20 6.64
N GLU A 126 -22.46 -7.97 6.89
CA GLU A 126 -22.40 -9.42 7.09
C GLU A 126 -22.02 -10.20 5.86
N HIS A 127 -22.35 -9.68 4.69
CA HIS A 127 -22.05 -10.30 3.41
C HIS A 127 -20.69 -9.86 2.87
N SER A 128 -19.95 -9.02 3.61
CA SER A 128 -18.66 -8.56 3.16
C SER A 128 -17.67 -9.73 3.05
N PRO A 129 -17.11 -10.00 1.86
CA PRO A 129 -16.07 -11.02 1.65
C PRO A 129 -14.80 -10.73 2.46
N LEU A 130 -14.64 -9.51 2.99
CA LEU A 130 -13.53 -9.20 3.87
C LEU A 130 -13.56 -10.01 5.19
N ARG A 131 -14.71 -10.55 5.59
CA ARG A 131 -14.88 -11.33 6.83
C ARG A 131 -14.25 -12.73 6.76
N SER A 132 -14.02 -13.30 5.58
CA SER A 132 -13.59 -14.70 5.38
C SER A 132 -12.11 -14.89 5.04
N MET A 133 -11.29 -13.84 5.12
CA MET A 133 -9.92 -13.90 4.60
C MET A 133 -8.89 -14.57 5.53
N GLU A 134 -7.85 -15.11 4.91
CA GLU A 134 -6.73 -15.77 5.59
C GLU A 134 -5.83 -14.80 6.37
N PRO A 135 -5.13 -15.29 7.42
CA PRO A 135 -4.07 -14.58 8.12
C PRO A 135 -2.89 -14.23 7.19
N PRO A 136 -2.14 -13.16 7.50
CA PRO A 136 -0.96 -12.79 6.73
C PRO A 136 0.19 -13.79 6.92
N ALA A 137 0.88 -14.14 5.84
CA ALA A 137 2.12 -14.93 5.89
C ALA A 137 3.34 -14.03 6.20
N GLU A 138 4.24 -14.49 7.07
CA GLU A 138 5.47 -13.77 7.44
C GLU A 138 6.34 -13.39 6.23
N SER A 139 6.43 -14.27 5.24
CA SER A 139 7.19 -14.05 4.00
C SER A 139 6.72 -12.84 3.19
N SER A 140 5.47 -12.41 3.36
CA SER A 140 4.87 -11.25 2.69
C SER A 140 4.83 -9.98 3.56
N MET A 141 5.28 -10.07 4.81
CA MET A 141 4.99 -9.05 5.82
C MET A 141 5.65 -7.70 5.53
N MET A 142 6.88 -7.70 4.99
CA MET A 142 7.56 -6.46 4.59
C MET A 142 6.73 -5.69 3.56
N HIS A 143 6.33 -6.36 2.46
CA HIS A 143 5.49 -5.75 1.43
C HIS A 143 4.15 -5.28 1.99
N ARG A 144 3.50 -6.11 2.81
CA ARG A 144 2.19 -5.78 3.41
C ARG A 144 2.25 -4.56 4.31
N LEU A 145 3.26 -4.45 5.18
CA LEU A 145 3.41 -3.30 6.06
C LEU A 145 3.82 -2.04 5.29
N LEU A 146 4.61 -2.15 4.22
CA LEU A 146 4.91 -1.02 3.34
C LEU A 146 3.64 -0.53 2.62
N ALA A 147 2.87 -1.44 2.02
CA ALA A 147 1.58 -1.08 1.39
C ALA A 147 0.63 -0.44 2.41
N ALA A 148 0.58 -0.96 3.63
CA ALA A 148 -0.20 -0.38 4.72
C ALA A 148 0.28 1.03 5.11
N GLU A 149 1.59 1.30 5.16
CA GLU A 149 2.14 2.63 5.48
C GLU A 149 1.61 3.70 4.53
N TYR A 150 1.64 3.41 3.23
CA TYR A 150 1.18 4.33 2.21
C TYR A 150 -0.34 4.44 2.17
N ALA A 151 -1.05 3.33 2.26
CA ALA A 151 -2.51 3.33 2.36
C ALA A 151 -2.99 4.18 3.56
N LEU A 152 -2.35 4.03 4.73
CA LEU A 152 -2.68 4.83 5.92
C LEU A 152 -2.32 6.30 5.75
N THR A 153 -1.24 6.63 5.04
CA THR A 153 -0.87 8.01 4.70
C THR A 153 -1.95 8.66 3.83
N TYR A 154 -2.46 7.94 2.82
CA TYR A 154 -3.58 8.40 1.99
C TYR A 154 -4.87 8.57 2.80
N ILE A 155 -5.21 7.60 3.66
CA ILE A 155 -6.38 7.68 4.55
C ILE A 155 -6.27 8.88 5.49
N ALA A 156 -5.10 9.10 6.10
CA ALA A 156 -4.86 10.22 7.00
C ALA A 156 -4.94 11.58 6.28
N ALA A 157 -4.61 11.63 5.00
CA ALA A 157 -4.83 12.79 4.13
C ALA A 157 -6.29 12.97 3.68
N GLY A 158 -7.21 12.10 4.12
CA GLY A 158 -8.63 12.15 3.78
C GLY A 158 -8.96 11.56 2.41
N ALA A 159 -8.08 10.75 1.83
CA ALA A 159 -8.35 10.06 0.58
C ALA A 159 -9.18 8.80 0.81
N THR A 160 -10.09 8.52 -0.11
CA THR A 160 -10.80 7.24 -0.20
C THR A 160 -9.93 6.25 -0.94
N ILE A 161 -9.69 5.08 -0.33
CA ILE A 161 -8.89 4.02 -0.92
C ILE A 161 -9.70 2.73 -1.07
N ILE A 162 -9.27 1.87 -1.99
CA ILE A 162 -9.69 0.47 -2.12
C ILE A 162 -8.45 -0.40 -1.95
N THR A 163 -8.41 -1.29 -0.96
CA THR A 163 -7.23 -2.11 -0.69
C THR A 163 -7.13 -3.30 -1.65
N GLU A 164 -5.93 -3.90 -1.77
CA GLU A 164 -5.74 -5.18 -2.46
C GLU A 164 -6.75 -6.24 -2.03
N ARG A 165 -7.07 -6.30 -0.73
CA ARG A 165 -8.01 -7.27 -0.16
C ARG A 165 -9.44 -7.01 -0.61
N GLU A 166 -9.85 -5.75 -0.68
CA GLU A 166 -11.15 -5.35 -1.24
C GLU A 166 -11.24 -5.68 -2.73
N ALA A 167 -10.20 -5.39 -3.51
CA ALA A 167 -10.15 -5.75 -4.92
C ALA A 167 -10.27 -7.27 -5.14
N ARG A 168 -9.56 -8.08 -4.35
CA ARG A 168 -9.70 -9.56 -4.38
C ARG A 168 -11.10 -10.03 -4.02
N ALA A 169 -11.71 -9.38 -3.05
CA ALA A 169 -13.03 -9.70 -2.55
C ALA A 169 -14.11 -9.58 -3.63
N PHE A 170 -13.96 -8.65 -4.57
CA PHE A 170 -14.94 -8.40 -5.63
C PHE A 170 -14.55 -8.96 -7.00
N GLU A 171 -13.27 -9.24 -7.26
CA GLU A 171 -12.84 -9.60 -8.62
C GLU A 171 -12.05 -10.91 -8.74
N ASN A 172 -11.94 -11.70 -7.66
CA ASN A 172 -11.26 -12.99 -7.70
C ASN A 172 -12.24 -14.16 -7.60
N GLY A 173 -11.96 -15.25 -8.34
CA GLY A 173 -12.83 -16.42 -8.38
C GLY A 173 -14.24 -16.09 -8.86
N ASP A 174 -15.26 -16.71 -8.26
CA ASP A 174 -16.67 -16.50 -8.63
C ASP A 174 -17.21 -15.11 -8.27
N ALA A 175 -16.51 -14.37 -7.39
CA ALA A 175 -16.96 -13.05 -6.93
C ALA A 175 -17.07 -12.04 -8.08
N ILE A 176 -16.26 -12.20 -9.13
CA ILE A 176 -16.30 -11.34 -10.32
C ILE A 176 -17.66 -11.37 -11.04
N LEU A 177 -18.41 -12.46 -10.88
CA LEU A 177 -19.73 -12.61 -11.48
C LEU A 177 -20.82 -11.89 -10.67
N ASN A 178 -20.53 -11.46 -9.44
CA ASN A 178 -21.43 -10.67 -8.61
C ASN A 178 -21.24 -9.17 -8.85
N THR A 179 -21.79 -8.69 -9.98
CA THR A 179 -21.63 -7.28 -10.38
C THR A 179 -22.40 -6.32 -9.48
N GLU A 180 -23.55 -6.70 -8.94
CA GLU A 180 -24.39 -5.81 -8.11
C GLU A 180 -23.66 -5.38 -6.82
N ALA A 181 -23.07 -6.34 -6.09
CA ALA A 181 -22.34 -6.03 -4.86
C ALA A 181 -21.11 -5.15 -5.13
N ARG A 182 -20.39 -5.41 -6.22
CA ARG A 182 -19.25 -4.58 -6.66
C ARG A 182 -19.72 -3.18 -7.03
N ASP A 183 -20.76 -3.06 -7.87
CA ASP A 183 -21.21 -1.77 -8.39
C ASP A 183 -21.77 -0.89 -7.25
N HIS A 184 -22.49 -1.48 -6.29
CA HIS A 184 -22.91 -0.78 -5.07
C HIS A 184 -21.73 -0.33 -4.21
N PHE A 185 -20.71 -1.18 -4.04
CA PHE A 185 -19.47 -0.82 -3.34
C PHE A 185 -18.76 0.36 -4.02
N LEU A 186 -18.57 0.30 -5.34
CA LEU A 186 -17.91 1.35 -6.12
C LEU A 186 -18.69 2.67 -6.09
N TYR A 187 -20.01 2.61 -6.23
CA TYR A 187 -20.89 3.77 -6.12
C TYR A 187 -20.75 4.47 -4.76
N ASN A 188 -20.76 3.72 -3.67
CA ASN A 188 -20.63 4.27 -2.31
C ASN A 188 -19.26 4.93 -2.05
N LEU A 189 -18.22 4.51 -2.78
CA LEU A 189 -16.91 5.15 -2.74
C LEU A 189 -16.78 6.35 -3.67
N GLY A 190 -17.81 6.65 -4.47
CA GLY A 190 -17.84 7.76 -5.42
C GLY A 190 -17.12 7.45 -6.75
N VAL A 191 -16.92 6.17 -7.09
CA VAL A 191 -16.37 5.77 -8.39
C VAL A 191 -17.42 5.97 -9.48
N VAL A 192 -17.03 6.59 -10.58
CA VAL A 192 -17.92 6.92 -11.70
C VAL A 192 -17.48 6.16 -12.94
N ARG A 193 -18.42 5.53 -13.65
CA ARG A 193 -18.16 4.87 -14.93
C ARG A 193 -17.90 5.93 -16.00
N GLY A 194 -16.83 5.74 -16.78
CA GLY A 194 -16.61 6.52 -18.00
C GLY A 194 -17.56 6.09 -19.12
N GLY A 195 -17.88 7.00 -20.03
CA GLY A 195 -18.71 6.70 -21.19
C GLY A 195 -18.62 7.80 -22.25
N ASN A 196 -18.69 7.43 -23.54
CA ASN A 196 -18.80 8.39 -24.67
C ASN A 196 -17.75 9.53 -24.67
N GLY A 197 -16.52 9.25 -24.23
CA GLY A 197 -15.43 10.24 -24.15
C GLY A 197 -15.40 11.07 -22.86
N GLU A 198 -16.33 10.85 -21.93
CA GLU A 198 -16.32 11.44 -20.60
C GLU A 198 -15.27 10.79 -19.70
N ARG A 199 -14.84 11.56 -18.69
CA ARG A 199 -13.92 11.08 -17.65
C ARG A 199 -14.65 10.12 -16.72
N GLY A 200 -13.93 9.10 -16.26
CA GLY A 200 -14.40 8.06 -15.36
C GLY A 200 -13.60 6.78 -15.55
N VAL A 201 -14.02 5.72 -14.90
CA VAL A 201 -13.43 4.39 -15.03
C VAL A 201 -14.06 3.67 -16.23
N ASN A 202 -13.24 3.31 -17.22
CA ASN A 202 -13.63 2.41 -18.30
C ASN A 202 -13.09 1.00 -17.99
N PRO A 203 -13.94 0.07 -17.51
CA PRO A 203 -13.49 -1.24 -17.07
C PRO A 203 -12.83 -2.03 -18.20
N SER A 204 -11.84 -2.82 -17.84
CA SER A 204 -11.09 -3.64 -18.79
C SER A 204 -11.83 -4.94 -19.06
N ALA A 205 -12.07 -5.26 -20.32
CA ALA A 205 -12.65 -6.54 -20.69
C ALA A 205 -11.65 -7.68 -20.45
N ASP A 206 -12.11 -8.75 -19.83
CA ASP A 206 -11.36 -9.99 -19.61
C ASP A 206 -12.26 -11.21 -19.89
N VAL A 207 -11.66 -12.39 -19.99
CA VAL A 207 -12.38 -13.65 -20.21
C VAL A 207 -12.07 -14.62 -19.07
N VAL A 208 -13.10 -14.99 -18.31
CA VAL A 208 -13.01 -15.97 -17.23
C VAL A 208 -13.85 -17.18 -17.60
N GLY A 209 -13.17 -18.30 -17.91
CA GLY A 209 -13.80 -19.47 -18.51
C GLY A 209 -14.36 -19.13 -19.89
N ASN A 210 -15.67 -19.26 -20.07
CA ASN A 210 -16.36 -18.93 -21.33
C ASN A 210 -17.16 -17.61 -21.25
N LYS A 211 -16.94 -16.80 -20.21
CA LYS A 211 -17.69 -15.55 -19.99
C LYS A 211 -16.77 -14.34 -20.14
N GLN A 212 -17.25 -13.34 -20.86
CA GLN A 212 -16.65 -12.01 -20.86
C GLN A 212 -17.06 -11.28 -19.57
N VAL A 213 -16.10 -10.64 -18.92
CA VAL A 213 -16.28 -9.96 -17.64
C VAL A 213 -15.58 -8.60 -17.66
N ASP A 214 -16.17 -7.63 -16.95
CA ASP A 214 -15.59 -6.29 -16.76
C ASP A 214 -14.73 -6.26 -15.50
N ARG A 215 -13.46 -5.87 -15.64
CA ARG A 215 -12.48 -5.69 -14.57
C ARG A 215 -12.36 -4.21 -14.22
N TRP A 216 -12.73 -3.86 -13.00
CA TRP A 216 -12.71 -2.49 -12.47
C TRP A 216 -11.52 -2.25 -11.55
N LEU A 217 -11.15 -3.24 -10.74
CA LEU A 217 -10.18 -3.13 -9.65
C LEU A 217 -8.87 -3.89 -9.90
N THR A 218 -8.89 -4.81 -10.85
CA THR A 218 -7.76 -5.63 -11.25
C THR A 218 -7.39 -5.39 -12.70
N LEU A 219 -6.10 -5.51 -13.00
CA LEU A 219 -5.50 -5.24 -14.29
C LEU A 219 -5.26 -6.57 -15.03
N PRO A 220 -5.92 -6.83 -16.17
CA PRO A 220 -5.58 -7.97 -17.02
C PRO A 220 -4.14 -7.90 -17.52
N LEU A 221 -3.43 -9.02 -17.50
CA LEU A 221 -2.08 -9.14 -18.07
C LEU A 221 -2.09 -10.14 -19.22
N LYS A 222 -1.59 -9.75 -20.39
CA LYS A 222 -1.53 -10.61 -21.58
C LYS A 222 -0.43 -11.67 -21.50
N ASP A 223 0.72 -11.35 -20.90
CA ASP A 223 1.94 -12.16 -20.95
C ASP A 223 2.54 -12.38 -19.54
N GLY A 224 1.74 -12.84 -18.58
CA GLY A 224 2.13 -12.97 -17.17
C GLY A 224 2.06 -14.40 -16.61
N HIS A 225 2.78 -14.65 -15.52
CA HIS A 225 2.57 -15.84 -14.68
C HIS A 225 1.19 -15.88 -14.02
N THR A 226 0.53 -14.71 -13.93
CA THR A 226 -0.86 -14.55 -13.50
C THR A 226 -1.61 -13.77 -14.58
N ASN A 227 -2.86 -14.15 -14.84
CA ASN A 227 -3.71 -13.50 -15.85
C ASN A 227 -4.16 -12.09 -15.43
N VAL A 228 -4.03 -11.76 -14.14
CA VAL A 228 -4.37 -10.45 -13.59
C VAL A 228 -3.30 -9.96 -12.60
N ARG A 229 -3.13 -8.64 -12.54
CA ARG A 229 -2.41 -7.90 -11.50
C ARG A 229 -3.43 -7.19 -10.63
N ILE A 230 -3.27 -7.33 -9.32
CA ILE A 230 -4.01 -6.55 -8.35
C ILE A 230 -3.05 -5.46 -7.84
N PRO A 231 -3.39 -4.18 -7.99
CA PRO A 231 -2.63 -3.09 -7.38
C PRO A 231 -2.58 -3.26 -5.85
N ASP A 232 -1.55 -2.74 -5.19
CA ASP A 232 -1.44 -2.84 -3.73
C ASP A 232 -2.57 -2.08 -3.02
N PHE A 233 -2.98 -0.95 -3.61
CA PHE A 233 -4.27 -0.32 -3.36
C PHE A 233 -4.61 0.64 -4.52
N LEU A 234 -5.87 1.08 -4.53
CA LEU A 234 -6.37 2.11 -5.43
C LEU A 234 -6.76 3.34 -4.62
N VAL A 235 -6.60 4.53 -5.19
CA VAL A 235 -7.12 5.78 -4.66
C VAL A 235 -8.27 6.23 -5.55
N VAL A 236 -9.43 6.51 -4.95
CA VAL A 236 -10.55 7.13 -5.66
C VAL A 236 -10.30 8.63 -5.75
N THR A 237 -10.20 9.15 -6.97
CA THR A 237 -9.95 10.58 -7.19
C THR A 237 -11.21 11.38 -6.88
N LYS A 238 -11.05 12.70 -6.67
CA LYS A 238 -12.19 13.62 -6.49
C LYS A 238 -13.16 13.64 -7.69
N ARG A 239 -12.75 13.10 -8.84
CA ARG A 239 -13.56 13.01 -10.06
C ARG A 239 -14.21 11.63 -10.25
N GLY A 240 -14.06 10.73 -9.28
CA GLY A 240 -14.56 9.36 -9.38
C GLY A 240 -13.75 8.44 -10.29
N GLU A 241 -12.54 8.85 -10.69
CA GLU A 241 -11.58 8.00 -11.41
C GLU A 241 -10.77 7.15 -10.42
N LEU A 242 -10.10 6.09 -10.89
CA LEU A 242 -9.23 5.26 -10.05
C LEU A 242 -7.75 5.51 -10.35
N ARG A 243 -6.94 5.73 -9.33
CA ARG A 243 -5.48 5.72 -9.43
C ARG A 243 -4.93 4.47 -8.79
N ALA A 244 -4.15 3.69 -9.53
CA ALA A 244 -3.45 2.55 -8.97
C ALA A 244 -2.20 3.00 -8.20
N VAL A 245 -1.92 2.35 -7.06
CA VAL A 245 -0.68 2.52 -6.32
C VAL A 245 0.02 1.17 -6.17
N GLU A 246 1.30 1.17 -6.51
CA GLU A 246 2.19 0.00 -6.45
C GLU A 246 3.37 0.35 -5.53
N VAL A 247 3.58 -0.41 -4.47
CA VAL A 247 4.66 -0.21 -3.51
C VAL A 247 5.71 -1.29 -3.72
N GLU A 248 6.85 -0.94 -4.32
CA GLU A 248 7.84 -1.91 -4.73
C GLU A 248 9.19 -1.75 -4.02
N PRO A 249 9.50 -2.60 -3.03
CA PRO A 249 10.76 -2.50 -2.30
C PRO A 249 11.94 -3.20 -3.00
N THR A 250 11.71 -4.04 -4.00
CA THR A 250 12.75 -4.87 -4.64
C THR A 250 12.54 -4.96 -6.15
N PRO A 251 13.60 -4.86 -6.98
CA PRO A 251 13.46 -5.03 -8.42
C PRO A 251 12.86 -6.38 -8.79
N LYS A 252 11.93 -6.38 -9.75
CA LYS A 252 11.41 -7.61 -10.36
C LYS A 252 12.31 -8.05 -11.51
N ALA A 253 12.17 -9.30 -11.94
CA ALA A 253 12.71 -9.71 -13.23
C ALA A 253 12.24 -8.75 -14.33
N PRO A 254 13.13 -8.26 -15.23
CA PRO A 254 12.77 -7.26 -16.24
C PRO A 254 11.56 -7.65 -17.10
N SER A 255 11.45 -8.92 -17.50
CA SER A 255 10.29 -9.43 -18.25
C SER A 255 8.97 -9.26 -17.49
N ARG A 256 8.96 -9.58 -16.20
CA ARG A 256 7.78 -9.42 -15.34
C ARG A 256 7.43 -7.95 -15.12
N ALA A 257 8.42 -7.08 -14.90
CA ALA A 257 8.22 -5.65 -14.75
C ALA A 257 7.63 -5.04 -16.03
N ARG A 258 8.19 -5.39 -17.21
CA ARG A 258 7.68 -4.96 -18.51
C ARG A 258 6.23 -5.40 -18.74
N SER A 259 5.89 -6.64 -18.38
CA SER A 259 4.51 -7.16 -18.52
C SER A 259 3.51 -6.33 -17.70
N ILE A 260 3.84 -6.01 -16.44
CA ILE A 260 2.98 -5.18 -15.57
C ILE A 260 2.88 -3.74 -16.11
N LEU A 261 4.01 -3.14 -16.47
CA LEU A 261 4.06 -1.79 -17.04
C LEU A 261 3.26 -1.68 -18.34
N THR A 262 3.35 -2.71 -19.21
CA THR A 262 2.58 -2.80 -20.45
C THR A 262 1.10 -2.87 -20.18
N GLY A 263 0.68 -3.65 -19.17
CA GLY A 263 -0.70 -3.66 -18.72
C GLY A 263 -1.17 -2.26 -18.30
N TYR A 264 -0.46 -1.59 -17.40
CA TYR A 264 -0.85 -0.23 -16.98
C TYR A 264 -0.89 0.76 -18.15
N ARG A 265 0.08 0.71 -19.06
CA ARG A 265 0.10 1.54 -20.28
C ARG A 265 -1.17 1.35 -21.10
N GLU A 266 -1.62 0.11 -21.26
CA GLU A 266 -2.83 -0.21 -22.02
C GLU A 266 -4.12 0.17 -21.26
N HIS A 267 -4.09 0.25 -19.93
CA HIS A 267 -5.30 0.46 -19.15
C HIS A 267 -5.38 1.82 -18.45
N CYS A 268 -4.42 2.74 -18.67
CA CYS A 268 -4.45 4.10 -18.14
C CYS A 268 -5.01 5.15 -19.13
N LEU A 269 -4.20 5.56 -20.11
CA LEU A 269 -4.58 6.59 -21.09
C LEU A 269 -4.25 6.10 -22.50
N GLN A 270 -5.27 6.03 -23.35
CA GLN A 270 -5.15 5.66 -24.75
C GLN A 270 -5.63 6.83 -25.65
N HIS A 271 -5.53 6.64 -26.96
CA HIS A 271 -6.18 7.48 -27.96
C HIS A 271 -7.55 6.89 -28.31
N ASN A 272 -8.49 7.73 -28.74
CA ASN A 272 -9.71 7.21 -29.38
C ASN A 272 -9.35 6.53 -30.70
N PRO A 273 -10.08 5.47 -31.11
CA PRO A 273 -9.79 4.77 -32.36
C PRO A 273 -9.92 5.71 -33.57
N VAL A 274 -9.05 5.49 -34.57
CA VAL A 274 -9.14 6.14 -35.89
C VAL A 274 -9.62 5.09 -36.90
N PRO A 275 -10.89 5.15 -37.36
CA PRO A 275 -11.39 4.23 -38.34
C PRO A 275 -10.57 4.27 -39.64
N ARG A 276 -10.46 3.13 -40.32
CA ARG A 276 -9.79 3.06 -41.61
C ARG A 276 -10.50 3.98 -42.62
N GLY A 277 -9.75 4.90 -43.23
CA GLY A 277 -10.30 5.87 -44.17
C GLY A 277 -10.81 7.17 -43.53
N ALA A 278 -10.58 7.38 -42.24
CA ALA A 278 -10.87 8.65 -41.59
C ALA A 278 -9.90 9.76 -42.06
N ASP A 279 -10.42 10.97 -42.25
CA ASP A 279 -9.65 12.16 -42.67
C ASP A 279 -8.86 12.81 -41.52
N TYR A 280 -8.73 12.13 -40.38
CA TYR A 280 -8.07 12.63 -39.19
C TYR A 280 -7.05 11.63 -38.64
N THR A 281 -6.04 12.15 -37.95
CA THR A 281 -4.92 11.38 -37.38
C THR A 281 -5.20 10.92 -35.94
N LEU A 282 -4.33 10.06 -35.40
CA LEU A 282 -4.34 9.69 -33.97
C LEU A 282 -4.26 10.91 -33.05
N LYS A 283 -3.47 11.92 -33.42
CA LYS A 283 -3.28 13.16 -32.64
C LYS A 283 -4.58 13.96 -32.53
N THR A 284 -5.43 13.88 -33.55
CA THR A 284 -6.74 14.56 -33.62
C THR A 284 -7.89 13.73 -33.05
N ALA A 285 -7.71 12.40 -32.86
CA ALA A 285 -8.73 11.53 -32.28
C ALA A 285 -9.02 11.85 -30.81
N GLY A 286 -8.09 12.53 -30.13
CA GLY A 286 -8.21 12.86 -28.71
C GLY A 286 -7.94 11.66 -27.80
N ALA A 287 -8.00 11.91 -26.49
CA ALA A 287 -7.69 10.89 -25.49
C ALA A 287 -8.92 10.02 -25.18
N HIS A 288 -8.66 8.73 -24.97
CA HIS A 288 -9.54 7.75 -24.39
C HIS A 288 -9.05 7.42 -22.97
N TYR A 289 -9.86 7.71 -21.96
CA TYR A 289 -9.54 7.37 -20.57
C TYR A 289 -9.75 5.88 -20.35
N GLY A 290 -8.81 5.18 -19.71
CA GLY A 290 -8.88 3.75 -19.46
C GLY A 290 -9.56 3.41 -18.14
N GLN A 291 -9.21 2.24 -17.60
CA GLN A 291 -9.64 1.77 -16.29
C GLN A 291 -9.05 2.64 -15.17
N PHE A 292 -7.79 3.02 -15.30
CA PHE A 292 -7.09 3.83 -14.32
C PHE A 292 -6.78 5.23 -14.88
N GLN A 293 -6.91 6.26 -14.06
CA GLN A 293 -6.40 7.59 -14.39
C GLN A 293 -4.88 7.54 -14.58
N SER A 294 -4.20 6.87 -13.66
CA SER A 294 -2.75 6.71 -13.63
C SER A 294 -2.35 5.58 -12.68
N VAL A 295 -1.08 5.19 -12.78
CA VAL A 295 -0.38 4.38 -11.78
C VAL A 295 0.71 5.18 -11.11
N GLN A 296 0.78 5.11 -9.79
CA GLN A 296 1.86 5.64 -8.98
C GLN A 296 2.68 4.48 -8.41
N TRP A 297 3.95 4.43 -8.76
CA TRP A 297 4.92 3.51 -8.20
C TRP A 297 5.64 4.19 -7.04
N ILE A 298 5.73 3.52 -5.91
CA ILE A 298 6.44 3.98 -4.72
C ILE A 298 7.56 2.97 -4.47
N VAL A 299 8.81 3.39 -4.67
CA VAL A 299 9.87 2.46 -5.03
C VAL A 299 11.15 2.67 -4.25
N SER A 300 11.88 1.59 -3.94
CA SER A 300 13.25 1.71 -3.45
C SER A 300 14.21 2.20 -4.55
N ASP A 301 15.38 2.72 -4.19
CA ASP A 301 16.38 3.25 -5.15
C ASP A 301 16.74 2.25 -6.27
N ALA A 302 16.83 0.97 -5.93
CA ALA A 302 17.15 -0.08 -6.90
C ALA A 302 16.02 -0.27 -7.93
N VAL A 303 14.76 -0.13 -7.49
CA VAL A 303 13.60 -0.19 -8.37
C VAL A 303 13.45 1.11 -9.14
N ASP A 304 13.71 2.26 -8.53
CA ASP A 304 13.74 3.56 -9.21
C ASP A 304 14.73 3.53 -10.38
N THR A 305 15.97 3.07 -10.14
CA THR A 305 16.97 2.87 -11.19
C THR A 305 16.48 1.92 -12.29
N GLN A 306 15.80 0.83 -11.93
CA GLN A 306 15.20 -0.09 -12.92
C GLN A 306 14.10 0.59 -13.75
N MET A 307 13.28 1.44 -13.15
CA MET A 307 12.15 2.10 -13.80
C MET A 307 12.60 3.28 -14.68
N ARG A 308 13.51 4.11 -14.16
CA ARG A 308 13.98 5.37 -14.76
C ARG A 308 15.25 5.23 -15.61
N GLY A 309 16.03 4.18 -15.38
CA GLY A 309 17.40 4.08 -15.85
C GLY A 309 18.36 4.80 -14.91
N HIS A 310 19.66 4.71 -15.20
CA HIS A 310 20.68 5.43 -14.43
C HIS A 310 20.64 6.93 -14.74
N SER A 311 20.93 7.77 -13.73
CA SER A 311 20.92 9.23 -13.87
C SER A 311 21.92 9.76 -14.92
N SER A 312 23.01 9.03 -15.17
CA SER A 312 23.97 9.32 -16.24
C SER A 312 23.43 9.05 -17.65
N GLY A 313 22.29 8.38 -17.77
CA GLY A 313 21.75 7.86 -19.03
C GLY A 313 22.46 6.60 -19.55
N PHE A 314 23.45 6.09 -18.82
CA PHE A 314 24.22 4.91 -19.20
C PHE A 314 24.33 3.93 -18.04
N ASN A 315 24.15 2.64 -18.33
CA ASN A 315 24.36 1.60 -17.35
C ASN A 315 25.87 1.46 -17.04
N PRO A 316 26.31 1.62 -15.78
CA PRO A 316 27.74 1.69 -15.43
C PRO A 316 28.47 0.35 -15.60
N ILE A 317 27.73 -0.77 -15.66
CA ILE A 317 28.31 -2.10 -15.82
C ILE A 317 28.49 -2.43 -17.31
N THR A 318 27.51 -2.06 -18.14
CA THR A 318 27.50 -2.45 -19.56
C THR A 318 27.97 -1.35 -20.51
N GLY A 319 28.04 -0.09 -20.06
CA GLY A 319 28.34 1.08 -20.88
C GLY A 319 27.25 1.42 -21.91
N LYS A 320 26.11 0.72 -21.90
CA LYS A 320 25.02 0.93 -22.86
C LYS A 320 24.07 2.03 -22.39
N PRO A 321 23.40 2.74 -23.32
CA PRO A 321 22.31 3.65 -22.97
C PRO A 321 21.27 2.92 -22.12
N ASP A 322 20.88 3.54 -21.01
CA ASP A 322 19.91 3.00 -20.07
C ASP A 322 18.77 4.00 -19.92
N LYS A 323 17.69 3.73 -20.63
CA LYS A 323 16.48 4.58 -20.64
C LYS A 323 15.49 4.21 -19.54
N GLY A 324 15.73 3.12 -18.81
CA GLY A 324 14.76 2.56 -17.85
C GLY A 324 13.58 1.83 -18.50
N LEU A 325 12.97 0.92 -17.74
CA LEU A 325 11.88 0.08 -18.24
C LEU A 325 10.62 0.85 -18.59
N VAL A 326 10.30 1.94 -17.88
CA VAL A 326 9.08 2.71 -18.17
C VAL A 326 9.18 3.32 -19.55
N ARG A 327 10.32 3.94 -19.86
CA ARG A 327 10.54 4.54 -21.18
C ARG A 327 10.56 3.50 -22.28
N GLU A 328 11.21 2.36 -22.09
CA GLU A 328 11.18 1.26 -23.07
C GLU A 328 9.74 0.81 -23.41
N VAL A 329 8.86 0.72 -22.40
CA VAL A 329 7.47 0.26 -22.57
C VAL A 329 6.59 1.34 -23.22
N TRP A 330 6.81 2.61 -22.87
CA TRP A 330 6.01 3.72 -23.38
C TRP A 330 6.50 4.25 -24.73
N ASP A 331 7.80 4.29 -25.02
CA ASP A 331 8.30 4.68 -26.36
C ASP A 331 7.73 3.77 -27.46
N ALA A 332 7.38 2.53 -27.12
CA ALA A 332 6.70 1.58 -28.01
C ALA A 332 5.19 1.85 -28.22
N SER A 333 4.58 2.81 -27.54
CA SER A 333 3.14 3.09 -27.60
C SER A 333 2.80 4.22 -28.56
N SER A 334 1.76 4.00 -29.36
CA SER A 334 1.16 5.05 -30.19
C SER A 334 0.51 6.18 -29.39
N SER A 335 0.24 5.98 -28.09
CA SER A 335 -0.44 6.95 -27.22
C SER A 335 0.52 7.88 -26.47
N THR A 336 1.83 7.68 -26.61
CA THR A 336 2.88 8.44 -25.91
C THR A 336 2.79 9.94 -26.19
N HIS A 337 2.41 10.33 -27.41
CA HIS A 337 2.21 11.74 -27.78
C HIS A 337 1.13 12.47 -26.96
N LEU A 338 0.22 11.76 -26.25
CA LEU A 338 -0.86 12.37 -25.47
C LEU A 338 -0.38 13.03 -24.18
N PHE A 339 0.81 12.67 -23.70
CA PHE A 339 1.38 13.20 -22.45
C PHE A 339 2.88 13.49 -22.56
N PHE A 340 3.49 13.18 -23.72
CA PHE A 340 4.86 13.54 -24.05
C PHE A 340 4.92 14.25 -25.40
N GLN A 341 5.24 15.54 -25.38
CA GLN A 341 5.51 16.29 -26.61
C GLN A 341 7.00 16.25 -27.01
N ASN A 342 7.91 16.04 -26.05
CA ASN A 342 9.35 15.98 -26.27
C ASN A 342 10.00 14.93 -25.37
N GLU A 343 10.85 14.06 -25.92
CA GLU A 343 11.63 13.07 -25.18
C GLU A 343 12.44 13.64 -24.01
N SER A 344 12.92 14.88 -24.12
CA SER A 344 13.69 15.55 -23.06
C SER A 344 12.83 16.11 -21.93
N SER A 345 11.50 16.11 -22.08
CA SER A 345 10.56 16.62 -21.07
C SER A 345 10.06 15.54 -20.10
N TRP A 346 10.52 14.30 -20.27
CA TRP A 346 10.14 13.13 -19.47
C TRP A 346 10.54 13.28 -17.99
N SER A 347 9.56 13.35 -17.08
CA SER A 347 9.74 13.30 -15.63
C SER A 347 8.70 12.38 -14.99
N LEU A 348 9.14 11.29 -14.39
CA LEU A 348 8.26 10.37 -13.66
C LEU A 348 7.83 10.91 -12.30
N ASP A 349 8.24 12.14 -11.96
CA ASP A 349 7.88 12.81 -10.72
C ASP A 349 6.52 13.53 -10.82
N ASN A 350 5.95 13.66 -12.02
CA ASN A 350 4.68 14.35 -12.21
C ASN A 350 3.49 13.42 -11.87
N PRO A 351 2.74 13.69 -10.77
CA PRO A 351 1.64 12.82 -10.33
C PRO A 351 0.41 12.88 -11.24
N ASN A 352 0.36 13.81 -12.19
CA ASN A 352 -0.73 13.93 -13.17
C ASN A 352 -0.49 13.12 -14.45
N TRP A 353 0.66 12.47 -14.56
CA TRP A 353 0.96 11.62 -15.70
C TRP A 353 0.35 10.22 -15.53
N PRO A 354 0.10 9.49 -16.63
CA PRO A 354 -0.41 8.11 -16.57
C PRO A 354 0.48 7.16 -15.77
N VAL A 355 1.76 7.49 -15.62
CA VAL A 355 2.71 6.79 -14.76
C VAL A 355 3.54 7.81 -14.00
N SER A 356 3.70 7.58 -12.70
CA SER A 356 4.62 8.31 -11.84
C SER A 356 5.41 7.33 -10.98
N VAL A 357 6.61 7.70 -10.59
CA VAL A 357 7.52 6.93 -9.75
C VAL A 357 8.00 7.84 -8.64
N LEU A 358 7.71 7.52 -7.40
CA LEU A 358 8.11 8.28 -6.22
C LEU A 358 9.06 7.44 -5.37
N PRO A 359 10.03 8.07 -4.71
CA PRO A 359 10.90 7.35 -3.78
C PRO A 359 10.08 6.81 -2.61
N LEU A 360 10.47 5.63 -2.14
CA LEU A 360 9.95 4.99 -0.95
C LEU A 360 10.50 5.72 0.30
N ASP A 361 9.71 6.64 0.84
CA ASP A 361 9.93 7.21 2.16
C ASP A 361 9.39 6.27 3.26
N VAL A 362 10.30 5.78 4.09
CA VAL A 362 10.01 4.98 5.30
C VAL A 362 10.72 5.55 6.52
N SER A 363 11.21 6.79 6.43
CA SER A 363 11.98 7.48 7.48
C SER A 363 11.23 7.56 8.81
N ALA A 364 9.89 7.56 8.76
CA ALA A 364 9.07 7.58 9.94
C ALA A 364 9.07 6.23 10.70
N ASP A 365 9.27 5.07 10.05
CA ASP A 365 9.30 3.76 10.72
C ASP A 365 10.67 3.08 10.57
N ALA A 366 11.52 3.23 11.60
CA ALA A 366 12.86 2.65 11.64
C ALA A 366 12.91 1.13 11.40
N GLY A 367 11.82 0.40 11.65
CA GLY A 367 11.75 -1.03 11.35
C GLY A 367 11.54 -1.31 9.87
N LEU A 368 10.65 -0.56 9.22
CA LEU A 368 10.47 -0.63 7.77
C LEU A 368 11.72 -0.13 7.05
N GLU A 369 12.31 0.97 7.50
CA GLU A 369 13.57 1.49 6.98
C GLU A 369 14.70 0.45 7.07
N TYR A 370 14.86 -0.20 8.24
CA TYR A 370 15.78 -1.32 8.39
C TYR A 370 15.48 -2.45 7.41
N ALA A 371 14.23 -2.90 7.31
CA ALA A 371 13.86 -4.03 6.46
C ALA A 371 14.14 -3.76 4.98
N VAL A 372 13.80 -2.57 4.50
CA VAL A 372 14.09 -2.10 3.14
C VAL A 372 15.59 -2.03 2.90
N ALA A 373 16.36 -1.46 3.83
CA ALA A 373 17.81 -1.41 3.72
C ALA A 373 18.43 -2.82 3.63
N GLN A 374 18.06 -3.73 4.54
CA GLN A 374 18.58 -5.11 4.53
C GLN A 374 18.23 -5.86 3.23
N ARG A 375 17.08 -5.56 2.63
CA ARG A 375 16.65 -6.15 1.36
C ARG A 375 17.49 -5.68 0.18
N ASN A 376 17.85 -4.39 0.15
CA ASN A 376 18.62 -3.78 -0.94
C ASN A 376 20.14 -3.90 -0.77
N LEU A 377 20.61 -4.32 0.42
CA LEU A 377 22.02 -4.57 0.68
C LEU A 377 22.45 -5.98 0.23
N PRO A 378 23.64 -6.11 -0.39
CA PRO A 378 24.29 -7.40 -0.57
C PRO A 378 24.51 -8.09 0.77
N ALA A 379 24.56 -9.43 0.77
CA ALA A 379 24.63 -10.22 2.01
C ALA A 379 25.78 -9.81 2.95
N THR A 380 26.92 -9.36 2.41
CA THR A 380 28.10 -8.93 3.17
C THR A 380 27.90 -7.63 3.98
N TYR A 381 26.92 -6.80 3.59
CA TYR A 381 26.57 -5.54 4.25
C TYR A 381 25.35 -5.67 5.16
N ARG A 382 24.71 -6.85 5.20
CA ARG A 382 23.57 -7.08 6.08
C ARG A 382 24.03 -7.21 7.53
N THR A 383 23.18 -6.78 8.45
CA THR A 383 23.52 -6.71 9.88
C THR A 383 22.27 -6.77 10.75
N SER A 384 22.45 -6.90 12.07
CA SER A 384 21.35 -6.87 13.03
C SER A 384 20.69 -5.49 13.11
N MET A 385 19.44 -5.40 13.56
CA MET A 385 18.78 -4.10 13.76
C MET A 385 19.51 -3.20 14.76
N VAL A 386 20.15 -3.78 15.78
CA VAL A 386 20.92 -3.03 16.78
C VAL A 386 22.13 -2.37 16.13
N SER A 387 22.95 -3.16 15.43
CA SER A 387 24.12 -2.64 14.71
C SER A 387 23.73 -1.66 13.62
N TRP A 388 22.64 -1.94 12.89
CA TRP A 388 22.14 -1.03 11.87
C TRP A 388 21.79 0.34 12.44
N ARG A 389 21.17 0.43 13.62
CA ARG A 389 20.88 1.73 14.26
C ARG A 389 22.15 2.54 14.52
N VAL A 390 23.19 1.88 15.04
CA VAL A 390 24.51 2.52 15.24
C VAL A 390 25.07 3.01 13.90
N TRP A 391 24.97 2.21 12.84
CA TRP A 391 25.44 2.59 11.50
C TRP A 391 24.63 3.75 10.92
N ARG A 392 23.31 3.82 11.21
CA ARG A 392 22.46 4.95 10.79
C ARG A 392 22.85 6.24 11.49
N GLU A 393 23.16 6.19 12.79
CA GLU A 393 23.64 7.36 13.54
C GLU A 393 24.97 7.89 12.99
N LEU A 394 25.90 6.99 12.64
CA LEU A 394 27.15 7.36 11.97
C LEU A 394 26.89 8.03 10.61
N TRP A 395 26.03 7.44 9.78
CA TRP A 395 25.64 8.06 8.51
C TRP A 395 25.01 9.44 8.69
N GLN A 396 24.13 9.60 9.68
CA GLN A 396 23.46 10.88 9.95
C GLN A 396 24.49 11.95 10.35
N LYS A 397 25.52 11.55 11.09
CA LYS A 397 26.63 12.42 11.47
C LYS A 397 27.50 12.78 10.26
N ASP A 398 27.84 11.82 9.41
CA ASP A 398 28.69 12.04 8.23
C ASP A 398 28.00 12.92 7.18
N MET A 399 26.69 12.76 7.01
CA MET A 399 25.89 13.54 6.06
C MET A 399 25.34 14.83 6.66
N ALA A 400 25.72 15.18 7.89
CA ALA A 400 25.22 16.38 8.55
C ALA A 400 25.68 17.64 7.82
N GLY A 401 24.71 18.39 7.26
CA GLY A 401 24.98 19.64 6.55
C GLY A 401 25.16 19.50 5.04
N GLU A 402 25.06 18.29 4.49
CA GLU A 402 25.03 18.06 3.05
C GLU A 402 23.66 18.48 2.46
N GLU A 403 23.68 19.23 1.35
CA GLU A 403 22.45 19.63 0.64
C GLU A 403 21.77 18.44 -0.07
N ASP A 404 22.56 17.46 -0.53
CA ASP A 404 22.10 16.24 -1.17
C ASP A 404 22.81 15.01 -0.57
N PRO A 405 22.35 14.53 0.60
CA PRO A 405 23.04 13.48 1.33
C PRO A 405 22.95 12.15 0.59
N VAL A 406 24.10 11.48 0.42
CA VAL A 406 24.18 10.17 -0.22
C VAL A 406 23.30 9.17 0.54
N PRO A 407 22.43 8.38 -0.14
CA PRO A 407 21.59 7.39 0.53
C PRO A 407 22.39 6.39 1.38
N PHE A 408 21.85 6.00 2.54
CA PHE A 408 22.53 5.10 3.49
C PHE A 408 23.08 3.81 2.83
N THR A 409 22.28 3.20 1.95
CA THR A 409 22.62 1.97 1.24
C THR A 409 23.78 2.13 0.25
N GLN A 410 24.03 3.36 -0.22
CA GLN A 410 25.17 3.72 -1.06
C GLN A 410 26.37 4.13 -0.21
N TRP A 411 26.19 4.98 0.80
CA TRP A 411 27.24 5.42 1.72
C TRP A 411 27.98 4.24 2.36
N ILE A 412 27.26 3.21 2.82
CA ILE A 412 27.88 2.05 3.48
C ILE A 412 28.83 1.26 2.56
N ARG A 413 28.70 1.44 1.24
CA ARG A 413 29.55 0.79 0.23
C ARG A 413 30.82 1.58 -0.09
N PHE A 414 30.98 2.78 0.46
CA PHE A 414 32.20 3.55 0.27
C PHE A 414 33.40 2.85 0.93
N PRO A 415 34.60 2.96 0.33
CA PRO A 415 35.81 2.34 0.88
C PRO A 415 36.02 2.72 2.35
N GLY A 416 36.29 1.74 3.21
CA GLY A 416 36.56 1.95 4.64
C GLY A 416 35.31 2.05 5.54
N VAL A 417 34.17 2.52 5.02
CA VAL A 417 32.95 2.77 5.82
C VAL A 417 32.43 1.51 6.50
N LEU A 418 32.34 0.38 5.79
CA LEU A 418 31.88 -0.88 6.41
C LEU A 418 32.80 -1.32 7.56
N ALA A 419 34.12 -1.12 7.45
CA ALA A 419 35.06 -1.49 8.49
C ALA A 419 34.89 -0.58 9.72
N GLU A 420 34.65 0.71 9.52
CA GLU A 420 34.34 1.67 10.58
C GLU A 420 33.02 1.36 11.29
N CYS A 421 31.96 1.10 10.53
CA CYS A 421 30.66 0.67 11.03
C CYS A 421 30.79 -0.57 11.93
N ARG A 422 31.58 -1.56 11.51
CA ARG A 422 31.82 -2.78 12.29
C ARG A 422 32.58 -2.51 13.60
N LYS A 423 33.52 -1.55 13.62
CA LYS A 423 34.22 -1.15 14.85
C LYS A 423 33.30 -0.53 15.90
N HIS A 424 32.30 0.24 15.46
CA HIS A 424 31.34 0.89 16.37
C HIS A 424 30.22 -0.04 16.86
N SER A 425 30.07 -1.21 16.24
CA SER A 425 29.05 -2.20 16.61
C SER A 425 29.58 -3.43 17.34
N ALA A 426 30.91 -3.50 17.52
CA ALA A 426 31.58 -4.47 18.37
C ALA A 426 31.61 -3.92 19.81
#